data_AF-A0A2M7HVX4-F1
#
_entry.id   AF-A0A2M7HVX4-F1
#
_cell.length_a   1.000
_cell.length_b   1.000
_cell.length_c   1.000
_cell.angle_alpha   90.00
_cell.angle_beta   90.00
_cell.angle_gamma   90.00
#
_symmetry.space_group_name_H-M   'P 1'
#
loop_
_entity.id
_entity.type
_entity.pdbx_description
1 polymer ?
#
loop_
_entity_poly.entity_id
_entity_poly.type
_entity_poly.pdbx_seq_one_letter_code
_entity_poly.pdbx_strand_id
1 'polypeptide(L)'
;MSRWQAQFENHPFQVIWNDIISKSEILTVDDESVITNVEEVARLKKVVSFLSSLIASIDPDLIPVSTWQNFQSQCQPCLNEINSYILNRNIGHIRNANNSHLDNLLTYIRPYVVHTDSAVKAAAKSTREYTKFISESIESLKNKTLEYSQNFKNQSNEIEKIKTNIIEKFDNINNLHQEMSELRNRYFYGDENEIAIEARVNTLLSSINDLYDQISEYYRKLLDNGSDSIANQINVASESSQSSAEEISVLLSETEKQLKELKTFHLRVVGKEDVDGKLVGGLQEELNNRQLALDNFKREQELRYKTLNEQIENLLPGATSAGLATAYRAMRKSFSEPIKQYSKLFYISIAILAVIAFISTIDSIGFPELIKFVDVTNISNLLSNLSHKLPVILPVLWLALFASKRRNEAQRLQQEYAHKEALAKSYQSFKNQIDNLQDGKKEQLLEKLLSAAIDAVAANASSALDGKHDEKTPIHLGLGKTLEQLEKIKGIAQFNNK
;
A
#
# COMPACT_ATOMS: atom_id res chain seq x y z
N MET A 1 159.48 -42.87 -44.78
CA MET A 1 158.28 -43.68 -44.50
C MET A 1 158.41 -44.98 -45.24
N SER A 2 158.19 -46.10 -44.57
CA SER A 2 158.13 -47.40 -45.23
C SER A 2 156.87 -47.50 -46.11
N ARG A 3 156.86 -48.48 -47.02
CA ARG A 3 155.65 -48.82 -47.79
C ARG A 3 154.48 -49.21 -46.88
N TRP A 4 154.76 -49.92 -45.79
CA TRP A 4 153.76 -50.45 -44.87
C TRP A 4 153.13 -49.34 -44.02
N GLN A 5 153.91 -48.36 -43.57
CA GLN A 5 153.41 -47.15 -42.90
C GLN A 5 152.46 -46.35 -43.81
N ALA A 6 152.85 -46.09 -45.06
CA ALA A 6 152.00 -45.36 -46.00
C ALA A 6 150.71 -46.12 -46.33
N GLN A 7 150.76 -47.45 -46.37
CA GLN A 7 149.56 -48.29 -46.56
C GLN A 7 148.64 -48.29 -45.33
N PHE A 8 149.19 -48.23 -44.13
CA PHE A 8 148.44 -48.14 -42.88
C PHE A 8 147.75 -46.78 -42.71
N GLU A 9 148.46 -45.68 -42.95
CA GLU A 9 147.93 -44.32 -42.81
C GLU A 9 146.82 -44.02 -43.82
N ASN A 10 146.93 -44.57 -45.04
CA ASN A 10 145.92 -44.40 -46.09
C ASN A 10 144.87 -45.52 -46.15
N HIS A 11 144.88 -46.49 -45.21
CA HIS A 11 143.92 -47.59 -45.23
C HIS A 11 142.50 -47.08 -44.91
N PRO A 12 141.45 -47.51 -45.62
CA PRO A 12 140.07 -47.07 -45.37
C PRO A 12 139.54 -47.29 -43.94
N PHE A 13 140.17 -48.17 -43.16
CA PHE A 13 139.75 -48.44 -41.78
C PHE A 13 139.98 -47.23 -40.87
N GLN A 14 140.97 -46.38 -41.15
CA GLN A 14 141.34 -45.23 -40.32
C GLN A 14 140.17 -44.25 -40.19
N VAL A 15 139.49 -43.97 -41.32
CA VAL A 15 138.31 -43.09 -41.35
C VAL A 15 137.17 -43.68 -40.52
N ILE A 16 136.86 -44.96 -40.76
CA ILE A 16 135.79 -45.68 -40.03
C ILE A 16 136.08 -45.73 -38.53
N TRP A 17 137.35 -45.95 -38.15
CA TRP A 17 137.76 -46.00 -36.76
C TRP A 17 137.63 -44.65 -36.06
N ASN A 18 138.01 -43.56 -36.71
CA ASN A 18 137.81 -42.21 -36.18
C ASN A 18 136.32 -41.88 -35.99
N ASP A 19 135.44 -42.34 -36.88
CA ASP A 19 133.99 -42.21 -36.71
C ASP A 19 133.47 -43.02 -35.51
N ILE A 20 134.00 -44.22 -35.27
CA ILE A 20 133.68 -45.02 -34.08
C ILE A 20 134.12 -44.29 -32.81
N ILE A 21 135.33 -43.73 -32.77
CA ILE A 21 135.85 -42.98 -31.62
C ILE A 21 134.90 -41.81 -31.31
N SER A 22 134.66 -40.92 -32.27
CA SER A 22 133.84 -39.72 -32.08
C SER A 22 132.42 -40.05 -31.63
N LYS A 23 131.80 -41.07 -32.24
CA LYS A 23 130.45 -41.51 -31.83
C LYS A 23 130.44 -42.15 -30.47
N SER A 24 131.47 -42.93 -30.11
CA SER A 24 131.55 -43.55 -28.79
C SER A 24 131.63 -42.53 -27.66
N GLU A 25 132.29 -41.39 -27.88
CA GLU A 25 132.43 -40.33 -26.86
C GLU A 25 131.06 -39.75 -26.47
N ILE A 26 130.18 -39.52 -27.45
CA ILE A 26 128.85 -38.92 -27.25
C ILE A 26 127.75 -39.89 -26.82
N LEU A 27 128.04 -41.19 -26.71
CA LEU A 27 127.04 -42.17 -26.30
C LEU A 27 126.58 -41.93 -24.85
N THR A 28 125.27 -41.90 -24.66
CA THR A 28 124.57 -41.83 -23.37
C THR A 28 123.53 -42.94 -23.29
N VAL A 29 123.03 -43.24 -22.09
CA VAL A 29 121.95 -44.20 -21.83
C VAL A 29 120.69 -43.45 -21.36
N ASP A 30 119.51 -43.84 -21.85
CA ASP A 30 118.24 -43.18 -21.48
C ASP A 30 117.82 -43.48 -20.04
N ASP A 31 117.95 -44.75 -19.65
CA ASP A 31 117.64 -45.23 -18.32
C ASP A 31 118.90 -45.72 -17.60
N GLU A 32 119.46 -44.85 -16.78
CA GLU A 32 120.66 -45.11 -15.97
C GLU A 32 120.38 -46.06 -14.78
N SER A 33 119.11 -46.39 -14.50
CA SER A 33 118.75 -47.38 -13.48
C SER A 33 118.94 -48.81 -13.98
N VAL A 34 118.91 -49.02 -15.30
CA VAL A 34 119.18 -50.32 -15.93
C VAL A 34 120.69 -50.50 -16.04
N ILE A 35 121.28 -51.05 -14.97
CA ILE A 35 122.73 -51.26 -14.82
C ILE A 35 123.33 -51.94 -16.05
N THR A 36 122.64 -52.95 -16.61
CA THR A 36 123.12 -53.69 -17.78
C THR A 36 123.26 -52.80 -19.02
N ASN A 37 122.40 -51.80 -19.22
CA ASN A 37 122.51 -50.87 -20.35
C ASN A 37 123.69 -49.92 -20.18
N VAL A 38 123.90 -49.43 -18.95
CA VAL A 38 125.03 -48.58 -18.58
C VAL A 38 126.35 -49.33 -18.77
N GLU A 39 126.41 -50.60 -18.33
CA GLU A 39 127.59 -51.45 -18.48
C GLU A 39 127.94 -51.73 -19.95
N GLU A 40 126.96 -51.98 -20.81
CA GLU A 40 127.18 -52.25 -22.24
C GLU A 40 127.78 -51.03 -22.97
N VAL A 41 127.26 -49.82 -22.72
CA VAL A 41 127.81 -48.58 -23.27
C VAL A 41 129.19 -48.29 -22.67
N ALA A 42 129.37 -48.48 -21.36
CA ALA A 42 130.66 -48.30 -20.69
C ALA A 42 131.72 -49.25 -21.24
N ARG A 43 131.37 -50.51 -21.48
CA ARG A 43 132.24 -51.52 -22.12
C ARG A 43 132.64 -51.09 -23.52
N LEU A 44 131.69 -50.60 -24.33
CA LEU A 44 131.99 -50.12 -25.67
C LEU A 44 133.01 -48.99 -25.64
N LYS A 45 132.79 -47.95 -24.81
CA LYS A 45 133.75 -46.83 -24.66
C LYS A 45 135.11 -47.32 -24.17
N LYS A 46 135.14 -48.25 -23.20
CA LYS A 46 136.37 -48.87 -22.69
C LYS A 46 137.15 -49.56 -23.81
N VAL A 47 136.50 -50.42 -24.58
CA VAL A 47 137.14 -51.22 -25.62
C VAL A 47 137.61 -50.33 -26.78
N VAL A 48 136.80 -49.35 -27.21
CA VAL A 48 137.20 -48.37 -28.23
C VAL A 48 138.41 -47.55 -27.78
N SER A 49 138.42 -47.07 -26.53
CA SER A 49 139.58 -46.35 -25.98
C SER A 49 140.83 -47.23 -25.88
N PHE A 50 140.66 -48.50 -25.50
CA PHE A 50 141.75 -49.47 -25.42
C PHE A 50 142.38 -49.75 -26.78
N LEU A 51 141.54 -50.12 -27.77
CA LEU A 51 141.94 -50.38 -29.15
C LEU A 51 142.60 -49.15 -29.78
N SER A 52 142.05 -47.96 -29.58
CA SER A 52 142.61 -46.71 -30.11
C SER A 52 144.01 -46.43 -29.56
N SER A 53 144.22 -46.69 -28.28
CA SER A 53 145.52 -46.51 -27.65
C SER A 53 146.54 -47.55 -28.11
N LEU A 54 146.09 -48.80 -28.35
CA LEU A 54 146.93 -49.84 -28.92
C LEU A 54 147.32 -49.53 -30.36
N ILE A 55 146.36 -49.19 -31.23
CA ILE A 55 146.61 -48.85 -32.63
C ILE A 55 147.64 -47.71 -32.75
N ALA A 56 147.53 -46.69 -31.91
CA ALA A 56 148.48 -45.57 -31.89
C ALA A 56 149.91 -45.97 -31.46
N SER A 57 150.09 -47.15 -30.86
CA SER A 57 151.35 -47.61 -30.27
C SER A 57 152.03 -48.75 -31.03
N ILE A 58 151.39 -49.30 -32.06
CA ILE A 58 151.93 -50.42 -32.83
C ILE A 58 152.79 -49.90 -33.98
N ASP A 59 153.87 -50.62 -34.30
CA ASP A 59 154.67 -50.43 -35.50
C ASP A 59 153.97 -51.05 -36.73
N PRO A 60 153.50 -50.25 -37.70
CA PRO A 60 152.81 -50.76 -38.88
C PRO A 60 153.69 -51.67 -39.76
N ASP A 61 155.01 -51.58 -39.67
CA ASP A 61 155.96 -52.36 -40.48
C ASP A 61 155.98 -53.85 -40.08
N LEU A 62 155.52 -54.16 -38.86
CA LEU A 62 155.48 -55.52 -38.31
C LEU A 62 154.11 -56.20 -38.50
N ILE A 63 153.14 -55.52 -39.11
CA ILE A 63 151.78 -56.04 -39.31
C ILE A 63 151.53 -56.42 -40.78
N PRO A 64 151.09 -57.65 -41.06
CA PRO A 64 150.62 -58.03 -42.39
C PRO A 64 149.42 -57.18 -42.85
N VAL A 65 149.41 -56.72 -44.11
CA VAL A 65 148.30 -55.92 -44.67
C VAL A 65 146.93 -56.61 -44.60
N SER A 66 146.89 -57.95 -44.64
CA SER A 66 145.65 -58.71 -44.46
C SER A 66 144.99 -58.48 -43.11
N THR A 67 145.77 -58.16 -42.06
CA THR A 67 145.25 -57.81 -40.74
C THR A 67 144.42 -56.53 -40.79
N TRP A 68 144.83 -55.53 -41.56
CA TRP A 68 144.07 -54.27 -41.72
C TRP A 68 142.79 -54.44 -42.55
N GLN A 69 142.80 -55.37 -43.51
CA GLN A 69 141.59 -55.76 -44.25
C GLN A 69 140.58 -56.47 -43.34
N ASN A 70 141.05 -57.38 -42.49
CA ASN A 70 140.22 -58.03 -41.47
C ASN A 70 139.72 -57.03 -40.41
N PHE A 71 140.55 -56.06 -40.05
CA PHE A 71 140.16 -54.99 -39.14
C PHE A 71 139.04 -54.14 -39.73
N GLN A 72 139.18 -53.72 -41.00
CA GLN A 72 138.15 -52.96 -41.72
C GLN A 72 136.81 -53.72 -41.80
N SER A 73 136.83 -55.03 -42.08
CA SER A 73 135.60 -55.83 -42.24
C SER A 73 134.77 -55.93 -40.96
N GLN A 74 135.39 -55.72 -39.78
CA GLN A 74 134.70 -55.64 -38.50
C GLN A 74 134.37 -54.20 -38.07
N CYS A 75 135.18 -53.21 -38.45
CA CYS A 75 134.91 -51.81 -38.12
C CYS A 75 133.63 -51.28 -38.78
N GLN A 76 133.38 -51.58 -40.06
CA GLN A 76 132.20 -51.03 -40.74
C GLN A 76 130.87 -51.51 -40.13
N PRO A 77 130.66 -52.82 -39.87
CA PRO A 77 129.49 -53.28 -39.13
C PRO A 77 129.39 -52.72 -37.72
N CYS A 78 130.51 -52.59 -37.00
CA CYS A 78 130.53 -51.97 -35.66
C CYS A 78 129.99 -50.54 -35.69
N LEU A 79 130.42 -49.74 -36.66
CA LEU A 79 129.93 -48.37 -36.82
C LEU A 79 128.43 -48.33 -37.13
N ASN A 80 127.93 -49.26 -37.95
CA ASN A 80 126.51 -49.35 -38.28
C ASN A 80 125.65 -49.67 -37.04
N GLU A 81 126.12 -50.57 -36.18
CA GLU A 81 125.46 -50.89 -34.91
C GLU A 81 125.44 -49.68 -33.97
N ILE A 82 126.56 -48.96 -33.82
CA ILE A 82 126.62 -47.73 -33.02
C ILE A 82 125.63 -46.67 -33.55
N ASN A 83 125.57 -46.48 -34.87
CA ASN A 83 124.62 -45.55 -35.50
C ASN A 83 123.16 -45.96 -35.25
N SER A 84 122.87 -47.26 -35.31
CA SER A 84 121.52 -47.78 -35.07
C SER A 84 121.07 -47.50 -33.63
N TYR A 85 121.96 -47.71 -32.65
CA TYR A 85 121.69 -47.33 -31.26
C TYR A 85 121.43 -45.83 -31.10
N ILE A 86 122.22 -44.97 -31.74
CA ILE A 86 122.02 -43.52 -31.67
C ILE A 86 120.62 -43.13 -32.18
N LEU A 87 120.11 -43.81 -33.20
CA LEU A 87 118.82 -43.51 -33.82
C LEU A 87 117.62 -44.05 -33.03
N ASN A 88 117.68 -45.31 -32.57
CA ASN A 88 116.52 -46.00 -32.00
C ASN A 88 116.65 -46.34 -30.52
N ARG A 89 117.81 -46.07 -29.91
CA ARG A 89 118.12 -46.30 -28.50
C ARG A 89 118.00 -47.76 -28.03
N ASN A 90 117.94 -48.72 -28.95
CA ASN A 90 117.87 -50.14 -28.63
C ASN A 90 119.26 -50.68 -28.26
N ILE A 91 119.45 -51.00 -26.97
CA ILE A 91 120.72 -51.50 -26.42
C ILE A 91 121.24 -52.77 -27.11
N GLY A 92 120.37 -53.54 -27.77
CA GLY A 92 120.76 -54.71 -28.56
C GLY A 92 121.84 -54.37 -29.60
N HIS A 93 121.81 -53.18 -30.17
CA HIS A 93 122.84 -52.71 -31.11
C HIS A 93 124.21 -52.53 -30.46
N ILE A 94 124.27 -51.98 -29.24
CA ILE A 94 125.54 -51.85 -28.49
C ILE A 94 126.07 -53.23 -28.10
N ARG A 95 125.20 -54.15 -27.70
CA ARG A 95 125.58 -55.54 -27.42
C ARG A 95 126.17 -56.23 -28.65
N ASN A 96 125.58 -56.03 -29.82
CA ASN A 96 126.10 -56.56 -31.09
C ASN A 96 127.45 -55.90 -31.45
N ALA A 97 127.57 -54.58 -31.33
CA ALA A 97 128.84 -53.87 -31.53
C ALA A 97 129.94 -54.45 -30.63
N ASN A 98 129.64 -54.66 -29.35
CA ASN A 98 130.53 -55.25 -28.36
C ASN A 98 130.95 -56.69 -28.72
N ASN A 99 129.97 -57.58 -28.88
CA ASN A 99 130.23 -59.03 -28.92
C ASN A 99 130.55 -59.55 -30.33
N SER A 100 129.97 -58.94 -31.37
CA SER A 100 130.11 -59.41 -32.75
C SER A 100 131.24 -58.72 -33.50
N HIS A 101 131.69 -57.55 -33.05
CA HIS A 101 132.68 -56.76 -33.79
C HIS A 101 133.89 -56.35 -32.94
N LEU A 102 133.69 -55.63 -31.83
CA LEU A 102 134.80 -55.15 -31.01
C LEU A 102 135.63 -56.30 -30.41
N ASP A 103 135.00 -57.40 -30.01
CA ASP A 103 135.70 -58.60 -29.54
C ASP A 103 136.59 -59.22 -30.61
N ASN A 104 136.15 -59.22 -31.87
CA ASN A 104 136.98 -59.67 -33.00
C ASN A 104 138.15 -58.73 -33.24
N LEU A 105 137.94 -57.41 -33.20
CA LEU A 105 139.01 -56.41 -33.36
C LEU A 105 140.10 -56.56 -32.29
N LEU A 106 139.74 -56.89 -31.05
CA LEU A 106 140.68 -57.17 -29.96
C LEU A 106 141.62 -58.33 -30.29
N THR A 107 141.16 -59.34 -31.04
CA THR A 107 141.99 -60.50 -31.40
C THR A 107 143.01 -60.21 -32.49
N TYR A 108 142.71 -59.28 -33.42
CA TYR A 108 143.54 -59.06 -34.61
C TYR A 108 144.83 -58.30 -34.31
N ILE A 109 144.80 -57.34 -33.40
CA ILE A 109 145.97 -56.49 -33.11
C ILE A 109 146.82 -57.02 -31.95
N ARG A 110 146.26 -57.87 -31.09
CA ARG A 110 146.93 -58.38 -29.88
C ARG A 110 148.25 -59.13 -30.13
N PRO A 111 148.41 -59.95 -31.19
CA PRO A 111 149.67 -60.65 -31.46
C PRO A 111 150.85 -59.72 -31.80
N TYR A 112 150.56 -58.49 -32.22
CA TYR A 112 151.54 -57.53 -32.71
C TYR A 112 151.90 -56.45 -31.68
N VAL A 113 151.37 -56.54 -30.46
CA VAL A 113 151.70 -55.63 -29.37
C VAL A 113 153.01 -56.07 -28.73
N VAL A 114 154.12 -55.43 -29.11
CA VAL A 114 155.47 -55.82 -28.68
C VAL A 114 155.88 -55.18 -27.35
N HIS A 115 155.33 -54.00 -27.00
CA HIS A 115 155.75 -53.22 -25.82
C HIS A 115 154.74 -53.26 -24.67
N THR A 116 155.17 -53.77 -23.52
CA THR A 116 154.34 -53.85 -22.30
C THR A 116 153.91 -52.47 -21.78
N ASP A 117 154.76 -51.45 -21.90
CA ASP A 117 154.43 -50.07 -21.46
C ASP A 117 153.24 -49.47 -22.23
N SER A 118 153.19 -49.65 -23.56
CA SER A 118 152.06 -49.19 -24.38
C SER A 118 150.75 -49.90 -24.02
N ALA A 119 150.81 -51.22 -23.78
CA ALA A 119 149.66 -52.00 -23.34
C ALA A 119 149.15 -51.54 -21.96
N VAL A 120 150.07 -51.24 -21.02
CA VAL A 120 149.73 -50.71 -19.69
C VAL A 120 149.08 -49.33 -19.79
N LYS A 121 149.61 -48.43 -20.63
CA LYS A 121 149.01 -47.10 -20.88
C LYS A 121 147.61 -47.21 -21.50
N ALA A 122 147.43 -48.09 -22.48
CA ALA A 122 146.12 -48.36 -23.09
C ALA A 122 145.11 -48.90 -22.07
N ALA A 123 145.52 -49.86 -21.23
CA ALA A 123 144.68 -50.42 -20.17
C ALA A 123 144.28 -49.35 -19.14
N ALA A 124 145.23 -48.50 -18.72
CA ALA A 124 144.97 -47.40 -17.80
C ALA A 124 143.98 -46.38 -18.39
N LYS A 125 144.16 -45.97 -19.66
CA LYS A 125 143.24 -45.05 -20.34
C LYS A 125 141.83 -45.63 -20.45
N SER A 126 141.71 -46.89 -20.91
CA SER A 126 140.40 -47.55 -21.04
C SER A 126 139.65 -47.66 -19.70
N THR A 127 140.38 -47.94 -18.62
CA THR A 127 139.81 -48.04 -17.28
C THR A 127 139.32 -46.68 -16.80
N ARG A 128 140.07 -45.61 -17.06
CA ARG A 128 139.64 -44.23 -16.77
C ARG A 128 138.37 -43.86 -17.53
N GLU A 129 138.28 -44.16 -18.82
CA GLU A 129 137.07 -43.86 -19.61
C GLU A 129 135.85 -44.63 -19.11
N TYR A 130 136.03 -45.91 -18.76
CA TYR A 130 134.98 -46.71 -18.12
C TYR A 130 134.51 -46.09 -16.80
N THR A 131 135.45 -45.83 -15.88
CA THR A 131 135.13 -45.26 -14.56
C THR A 131 134.47 -43.89 -14.70
N LYS A 132 134.94 -43.05 -15.62
CA LYS A 132 134.37 -41.72 -15.89
C LYS A 132 132.88 -41.83 -16.25
N PHE A 133 132.55 -42.65 -17.26
CA PHE A 133 131.17 -42.80 -17.71
C PHE A 133 130.26 -43.35 -16.60
N ILE A 134 130.72 -44.36 -15.86
CA ILE A 134 129.96 -44.90 -14.72
C ILE A 134 129.72 -43.84 -13.64
N SER A 135 130.74 -43.05 -13.29
CA SER A 135 130.61 -41.98 -12.29
C SER A 135 129.62 -40.89 -12.74
N GLU A 136 129.66 -40.49 -14.01
CA GLU A 136 128.72 -39.53 -14.59
C GLU A 136 127.28 -40.05 -14.53
N SER A 137 127.05 -41.33 -14.89
CA SER A 137 125.71 -41.94 -14.81
C SER A 137 125.20 -42.05 -13.36
N ILE A 138 126.07 -42.36 -12.39
CA ILE A 138 125.69 -42.41 -10.97
C ILE A 138 125.31 -41.01 -10.46
N GLU A 139 126.05 -39.98 -10.85
CA GLU A 139 125.78 -38.60 -10.45
C GLU A 139 124.45 -38.09 -11.04
N SER A 140 124.20 -38.38 -12.31
CA SER A 140 122.92 -38.09 -12.97
C SER A 140 121.74 -38.78 -12.26
N LEU A 141 121.87 -40.07 -11.94
CA LEU A 141 120.84 -40.82 -11.22
C LEU A 141 120.58 -40.24 -9.82
N LYS A 142 121.63 -39.84 -9.10
CA LYS A 142 121.52 -39.18 -7.79
C LYS A 142 120.73 -37.87 -7.90
N ASN A 143 121.03 -37.04 -8.90
CA ASN A 143 120.36 -35.76 -9.10
C ASN A 143 118.87 -35.95 -9.43
N LYS A 144 118.53 -36.87 -10.34
CA LYS A 144 117.13 -37.23 -10.65
C LYS A 144 116.39 -37.74 -9.41
N THR A 145 117.05 -38.56 -8.59
CA THR A 145 116.47 -39.08 -7.34
C THR A 145 116.17 -37.95 -6.35
N LEU A 146 117.07 -36.98 -6.21
CA LEU A 146 116.85 -35.81 -5.34
C LEU A 146 115.70 -34.94 -5.85
N GLU A 147 115.63 -34.71 -7.16
CA GLU A 147 114.54 -33.95 -7.79
C GLU A 147 113.18 -34.62 -7.55
N TYR A 148 113.08 -35.93 -7.81
CA TYR A 148 111.84 -36.68 -7.58
C TYR A 148 111.45 -36.73 -6.10
N SER A 149 112.43 -36.87 -5.19
CA SER A 149 112.16 -36.82 -3.76
C SER A 149 111.60 -35.46 -3.32
N GLN A 150 112.16 -34.37 -3.84
CA GLN A 150 111.68 -33.02 -3.55
C GLN A 150 110.28 -32.78 -4.13
N ASN A 151 110.04 -33.20 -5.37
CA ASN A 151 108.72 -33.11 -6.01
C ASN A 151 107.67 -33.91 -5.24
N PHE A 152 108.01 -35.13 -4.80
CA PHE A 152 107.13 -35.95 -3.97
C PHE A 152 106.79 -35.26 -2.64
N LYS A 153 107.80 -34.69 -1.97
CA LYS A 153 107.58 -33.94 -0.72
C LYS A 153 106.66 -32.72 -0.92
N ASN A 154 106.86 -31.96 -1.99
CA ASN A 154 106.02 -30.81 -2.32
C ASN A 154 104.56 -31.25 -2.58
N GLN A 155 104.36 -32.29 -3.40
CA GLN A 155 103.03 -32.83 -3.67
C GLN A 155 102.35 -33.37 -2.41
N SER A 156 103.09 -34.07 -1.54
CA SER A 156 102.56 -34.55 -0.26
C SER A 156 102.07 -33.42 0.64
N ASN A 157 102.77 -32.28 0.67
CA ASN A 157 102.35 -31.11 1.44
C ASN A 157 101.07 -30.48 0.86
N GLU A 158 100.93 -30.41 -0.45
CA GLU A 158 99.70 -29.91 -1.09
C GLU A 158 98.50 -30.84 -0.82
N ILE A 159 98.72 -32.16 -0.83
CA ILE A 159 97.69 -33.14 -0.46
C ILE A 159 97.23 -32.94 1.00
N GLU A 160 98.17 -32.73 1.93
CA GLU A 160 97.85 -32.42 3.33
C GLU A 160 96.99 -31.15 3.45
N LYS A 161 97.33 -30.07 2.73
CA LYS A 161 96.52 -28.84 2.72
C LYS A 161 95.11 -29.07 2.19
N ILE A 162 94.99 -29.81 1.07
CA ILE A 162 93.68 -30.15 0.49
C ILE A 162 92.85 -30.97 1.46
N LYS A 163 93.46 -31.96 2.13
CA LYS A 163 92.79 -32.79 3.15
C LYS A 163 92.24 -31.92 4.28
N THR A 164 93.03 -30.99 4.83
CA THR A 164 92.57 -30.09 5.88
C THR A 164 91.39 -29.23 5.41
N ASN A 165 91.46 -28.67 4.19
CA ASN A 165 90.36 -27.87 3.63
C ASN A 165 89.07 -28.69 3.45
N ILE A 166 89.18 -29.95 3.02
CA ILE A 166 88.03 -30.85 2.87
C ILE A 166 87.38 -31.12 4.22
N ILE A 167 88.17 -31.39 5.27
CA ILE A 167 87.66 -31.64 6.62
C ILE A 167 86.91 -30.40 7.13
N GLU A 168 87.51 -29.21 7.04
CA GLU A 168 86.88 -27.96 7.46
C GLU A 168 85.55 -27.69 6.72
N LYS A 169 85.53 -27.90 5.39
CA LYS A 169 84.31 -27.76 4.60
C LYS A 169 83.24 -28.79 4.97
N PHE A 170 83.64 -30.03 5.28
CA PHE A 170 82.73 -31.08 5.68
C PHE A 170 82.07 -30.76 7.03
N ASP A 171 82.85 -30.27 8.00
CA ASP A 171 82.33 -29.84 9.30
C ASP A 171 81.33 -28.68 9.15
N ASN A 172 81.64 -27.69 8.29
CA ASN A 172 80.72 -26.60 7.99
C ASN A 172 79.40 -27.09 7.36
N ILE A 173 79.46 -28.05 6.44
CA ILE A 173 78.27 -28.65 5.82
C ILE A 173 77.42 -29.37 6.88
N ASN A 174 78.04 -30.10 7.80
CA ASN A 174 77.30 -30.80 8.86
C ASN A 174 76.60 -29.82 9.81
N ASN A 175 77.27 -28.74 10.20
CA ASN A 175 76.67 -27.70 11.03
C ASN A 175 75.46 -27.04 10.33
N LEU A 176 75.62 -26.66 9.06
CA LEU A 176 74.52 -26.11 8.25
C LEU A 176 73.35 -27.08 8.12
N HIS A 177 73.64 -28.38 7.98
CA HIS A 177 72.61 -29.41 7.93
C HIS A 177 71.82 -29.49 9.24
N GLN A 178 72.51 -29.43 10.37
CA GLN A 178 71.87 -29.42 11.69
C GLN A 178 70.98 -28.19 11.87
N GLU A 179 71.48 -26.98 11.58
CA GLU A 179 70.71 -25.74 11.65
C GLU A 179 69.46 -25.79 10.75
N MET A 180 69.61 -26.30 9.52
CA MET A 180 68.49 -26.43 8.59
C MET A 180 67.45 -27.46 9.08
N SER A 181 67.89 -28.54 9.73
CA SER A 181 67.00 -29.53 10.35
C SER A 181 66.21 -28.93 11.52
N GLU A 182 66.88 -28.17 12.40
CA GLU A 182 66.24 -27.46 13.50
C GLU A 182 65.21 -26.43 13.00
N LEU A 183 65.55 -25.66 11.97
CA LEU A 183 64.65 -24.70 11.36
C LEU A 183 63.44 -25.38 10.70
N ARG A 184 63.68 -26.48 10.00
CA ARG A 184 62.61 -27.30 9.40
C ARG A 184 61.67 -27.86 10.47
N ASN A 185 62.21 -28.33 11.60
CA ASN A 185 61.39 -28.80 12.72
C ASN A 185 60.56 -27.66 13.31
N ARG A 186 61.15 -26.51 13.62
CA ARG A 186 60.42 -25.35 14.16
C ARG A 186 59.31 -24.85 13.22
N TYR A 187 59.56 -24.88 11.90
CA TYR A 187 58.60 -24.35 10.94
C TYR A 187 57.44 -25.32 10.65
N PHE A 188 57.73 -26.60 10.42
CA PHE A 188 56.75 -27.58 9.91
C PHE A 188 56.20 -28.55 10.95
N TYR A 189 56.99 -28.94 11.95
CA TYR A 189 56.62 -30.03 12.86
C TYR A 189 56.31 -29.53 14.29
N GLY A 190 57.05 -28.54 14.78
CA GLY A 190 57.06 -28.15 16.18
C GLY A 190 57.87 -29.12 17.05
N ASP A 191 57.77 -28.94 18.36
CA ASP A 191 58.28 -29.84 19.39
C ASP A 191 57.17 -30.19 20.41
N GLU A 192 57.51 -30.90 21.49
CA GLU A 192 56.52 -31.30 22.51
C GLU A 192 55.85 -30.09 23.22
N ASN A 193 56.49 -28.92 23.22
CA ASN A 193 56.05 -27.71 23.93
C ASN A 193 55.54 -26.62 22.98
N GLU A 194 56.04 -26.57 21.75
CA GLU A 194 55.69 -25.55 20.75
C GLU A 194 55.14 -26.19 19.48
N ILE A 195 53.91 -25.81 19.11
CA ILE A 195 53.35 -26.14 17.80
C ILE A 195 54.13 -25.42 16.68
N ALA A 196 54.22 -26.08 15.53
CA ALA A 196 54.86 -25.58 14.32
C ALA A 196 54.43 -24.13 13.99
N ILE A 197 55.37 -23.30 13.53
CA ILE A 197 55.08 -21.91 13.14
C ILE A 197 53.98 -21.88 12.06
N GLU A 198 54.01 -22.80 11.10
CA GLU A 198 52.96 -22.91 10.06
C GLU A 198 51.57 -23.14 10.70
N ALA A 199 51.47 -24.05 11.67
CA ALA A 199 50.23 -24.32 12.38
C ALA A 199 49.74 -23.11 13.19
N ARG A 200 50.66 -22.34 13.80
CA ARG A 200 50.35 -21.10 14.52
C ARG A 200 49.78 -20.05 13.59
N VAL A 201 50.40 -19.85 12.43
CA VAL A 201 49.95 -18.89 11.42
C VAL A 201 48.56 -19.28 10.90
N ASN A 202 48.35 -20.56 10.59
CA ASN A 202 47.05 -21.05 10.12
C ASN A 202 45.95 -20.87 11.19
N THR A 203 46.27 -21.16 12.46
CA THR A 203 45.35 -20.91 13.58
C THR A 203 45.01 -19.43 13.70
N LEU A 204 46.02 -18.54 13.65
CA LEU A 204 45.81 -17.10 13.71
C LEU A 204 44.94 -16.60 12.56
N LEU A 205 45.18 -17.09 11.33
CA LEU A 205 44.40 -16.73 10.15
C LEU A 205 42.93 -17.15 10.29
N SER A 206 42.69 -18.36 10.83
CA SER A 206 41.36 -18.85 11.15
C SER A 206 40.66 -17.94 12.18
N SER A 207 41.36 -17.57 13.26
CA SER A 207 40.83 -16.64 14.27
C SER A 207 40.53 -15.25 13.70
N ILE A 208 41.35 -14.74 12.78
CA ILE A 208 41.11 -13.45 12.12
C ILE A 208 39.86 -13.53 11.23
N ASN A 209 39.68 -14.60 10.48
CA ASN A 209 38.49 -14.78 9.63
C ASN A 209 37.22 -14.90 10.47
N ASP A 210 37.27 -15.66 11.57
CA ASP A 210 36.14 -15.77 12.50
C ASP A 210 35.78 -14.41 13.12
N LEU A 211 36.78 -13.62 13.54
CA LEU A 211 36.57 -12.25 14.01
C LEU A 211 35.98 -11.35 12.93
N TYR A 212 36.45 -11.47 11.69
CA TYR A 212 35.92 -10.71 10.56
C TYR A 212 34.44 -11.05 10.31
N ASP A 213 34.07 -12.33 10.34
CA ASP A 213 32.70 -12.79 10.15
C ASP A 213 31.80 -12.27 11.28
N GLN A 214 32.24 -12.37 12.54
CA GLN A 214 31.53 -11.82 13.69
C GLN A 214 31.32 -10.29 13.57
N ILE A 215 32.37 -9.54 13.22
CA ILE A 215 32.28 -8.08 13.04
C ILE A 215 31.32 -7.74 11.90
N SER A 216 31.37 -8.48 10.80
CA SER A 216 30.50 -8.29 9.63
C SER A 216 29.04 -8.57 9.98
N GLU A 217 28.77 -9.60 10.79
CA GLU A 217 27.43 -9.89 11.30
C GLU A 217 26.91 -8.78 12.22
N TYR A 218 27.74 -8.29 13.15
CA TYR A 218 27.37 -7.14 13.99
C TYR A 218 27.10 -5.89 13.16
N TYR A 219 27.95 -5.61 12.17
CA TYR A 219 27.73 -4.49 11.26
C TYR A 219 26.39 -4.61 10.53
N ARG A 220 26.07 -5.80 10.00
CA ARG A 220 24.76 -6.08 9.36
C ARG A 220 23.58 -5.86 10.28
N LYS A 221 23.66 -6.34 11.52
CA LYS A 221 22.57 -6.19 12.50
C LYS A 221 22.39 -4.74 12.97
N LEU A 222 23.49 -4.01 13.13
CA LEU A 222 23.45 -2.68 13.76
C LEU A 222 23.33 -1.52 12.77
N LEU A 223 24.14 -1.53 11.70
CA LEU A 223 24.44 -0.34 10.90
C LEU A 223 24.10 -0.47 9.42
N ASP A 224 23.85 -1.68 8.92
CA ASP A 224 23.53 -1.87 7.51
C ASP A 224 22.20 -1.20 7.13
N ASN A 225 22.03 -0.83 5.87
CA ASN A 225 20.83 -0.14 5.38
C ASN A 225 19.67 -1.11 5.06
N GLY A 226 19.77 -2.36 5.50
CA GLY A 226 18.70 -3.35 5.39
C GLY A 226 17.49 -2.98 6.24
N SER A 227 16.30 -3.44 5.83
CA SER A 227 15.03 -3.14 6.51
C SER A 227 15.04 -3.49 8.01
N ASP A 228 15.76 -4.56 8.34
CA ASP A 228 15.74 -5.19 9.66
C ASP A 228 16.86 -4.69 10.58
N SER A 229 17.76 -3.83 10.08
CA SER A 229 18.83 -3.29 10.91
C SER A 229 18.27 -2.41 12.01
N ILE A 230 18.96 -2.37 13.16
CA ILE A 230 18.54 -1.53 14.28
C ILE A 230 18.53 -0.05 13.86
N ALA A 231 19.53 0.41 13.09
CA ALA A 231 19.56 1.78 12.58
C ALA A 231 18.32 2.12 11.74
N ASN A 232 17.90 1.23 10.83
CA ASN A 232 16.71 1.45 10.02
C ASN A 232 15.42 1.41 10.85
N GLN A 233 15.31 0.46 11.79
CA GLN A 233 14.16 0.39 12.72
C GLN A 233 14.03 1.68 13.55
N ILE A 234 15.14 2.23 14.03
CA ILE A 234 15.16 3.51 14.75
C ILE A 234 14.70 4.66 13.84
N ASN A 235 15.17 4.72 12.60
CA ASN A 235 14.75 5.76 11.65
C ASN A 235 13.25 5.67 11.35
N VAL A 236 12.72 4.47 11.06
CA VAL A 236 11.29 4.26 10.82
C VAL A 236 10.45 4.63 12.05
N ALA A 237 10.89 4.23 13.25
CA ALA A 237 10.22 4.61 14.49
C ALA A 237 10.25 6.13 14.72
N SER A 238 11.35 6.80 14.40
CA SER A 238 11.49 8.26 14.47
C SER A 238 10.54 8.97 13.50
N GLU A 239 10.49 8.55 12.24
CA GLU A 239 9.57 9.09 11.22
C GLU A 239 8.11 8.89 11.63
N SER A 240 7.75 7.69 12.10
CA SER A 240 6.41 7.38 12.59
C SER A 240 6.03 8.22 13.82
N SER A 241 6.98 8.42 14.74
CA SER A 241 6.78 9.29 15.90
C SER A 241 6.55 10.74 15.50
N GLN A 242 7.29 11.22 14.50
CA GLN A 242 7.13 12.57 13.97
C GLN A 242 5.75 12.76 13.31
N SER A 243 5.33 11.81 12.46
CA SER A 243 4.00 11.82 11.83
C SER A 243 2.88 11.77 12.87
N SER A 244 3.02 10.91 13.89
CA SER A 244 2.05 10.81 14.98
C SER A 244 1.96 12.12 15.78
N ALA A 245 3.10 12.78 16.03
CA ALA A 245 3.13 14.06 16.71
C ALA A 245 2.42 15.16 15.91
N GLU A 246 2.58 15.19 14.58
CA GLU A 246 1.87 16.10 13.69
C GLU A 246 0.35 15.82 13.70
N GLU A 247 -0.06 14.56 13.59
CA GLU A 247 -1.48 14.17 13.65
C GLU A 247 -2.13 14.54 14.99
N ILE A 248 -1.44 14.26 16.10
CA ILE A 248 -1.91 14.64 17.45
C ILE A 248 -2.05 16.17 17.54
N SER A 249 -1.10 16.93 17.00
CA SER A 249 -1.17 18.40 16.99
C SER A 249 -2.40 18.91 16.23
N VAL A 250 -2.70 18.32 15.07
CA VAL A 250 -3.90 18.66 14.27
C VAL A 250 -5.18 18.30 15.03
N LEU A 251 -5.26 17.10 15.58
CA LEU A 251 -6.41 16.65 16.37
C LEU A 251 -6.64 17.53 17.60
N LEU A 252 -5.57 17.93 18.30
CA LEU A 252 -5.63 18.83 19.45
C LEU A 252 -6.18 20.20 19.03
N SER A 253 -5.69 20.75 17.93
CA SER A 253 -6.19 22.03 17.39
C SER A 253 -7.68 21.97 17.03
N GLU A 254 -8.14 20.87 16.42
CA GLU A 254 -9.55 20.70 16.07
C GLU A 254 -10.43 20.50 17.31
N THR A 255 -9.96 19.73 18.29
CA THR A 255 -10.67 19.57 19.57
C THR A 255 -10.73 20.86 20.37
N GLU A 256 -9.68 21.67 20.38
CA GLU A 256 -9.71 23.01 20.98
C GLU A 256 -10.74 23.92 20.32
N LYS A 257 -10.86 23.86 18.99
CA LYS A 257 -11.87 24.60 18.23
C LYS A 257 -13.28 24.12 18.58
N GLN A 258 -13.52 22.81 18.57
CA GLN A 258 -14.81 22.23 18.95
C GLN A 258 -15.17 22.55 20.40
N LEU A 259 -14.21 22.52 21.34
CA LEU A 259 -14.43 22.90 22.73
C LEU A 259 -14.84 24.38 22.85
N LYS A 260 -14.21 25.26 22.06
CA LYS A 260 -14.56 26.69 22.01
C LYS A 260 -15.97 26.90 21.45
N GLU A 261 -16.33 26.17 20.40
CA GLU A 261 -17.69 26.19 19.82
C GLU A 261 -18.73 25.65 20.83
N LEU A 262 -18.43 24.54 21.50
CA LEU A 262 -19.28 23.95 22.54
C LEU A 262 -19.46 24.91 23.73
N LYS A 263 -18.38 25.55 24.19
CA LYS A 263 -18.45 26.57 25.25
C LYS A 263 -19.33 27.74 24.83
N THR A 264 -19.22 28.19 23.58
CA THR A 264 -20.06 29.26 23.02
C THR A 264 -21.52 28.85 22.92
N PHE A 265 -21.78 27.60 22.50
CA PHE A 265 -23.12 27.02 22.45
C PHE A 265 -23.74 26.89 23.84
N HIS A 266 -22.99 26.36 24.81
CA HIS A 266 -23.41 26.25 26.20
C HIS A 266 -23.80 27.61 26.78
N LEU A 267 -22.97 28.63 26.58
CA LEU A 267 -23.27 30.01 26.98
C LEU A 267 -24.55 30.57 26.31
N ARG A 268 -24.85 30.16 25.08
CA ARG A 268 -26.06 30.60 24.35
C ARG A 268 -27.33 29.90 24.84
N VAL A 269 -27.24 28.60 25.14
CA VAL A 269 -28.39 27.79 25.57
C VAL A 269 -28.71 28.01 27.04
N VAL A 270 -27.70 27.93 27.90
CA VAL A 270 -27.83 27.89 29.36
C VAL A 270 -27.64 29.27 30.00
N GLY A 271 -26.83 30.15 29.38
CA GLY A 271 -26.56 31.51 29.91
C GLY A 271 -25.18 31.64 30.56
N LYS A 272 -24.94 32.79 31.23
CA LYS A 272 -23.73 33.05 32.04
C LYS A 272 -24.08 32.96 33.52
N GLU A 273 -23.16 32.43 34.33
CA GLU A 273 -23.27 32.52 35.79
C GLU A 273 -22.98 33.96 36.22
N ASP A 274 -23.89 34.54 37.00
CA ASP A 274 -23.72 35.84 37.66
C ASP A 274 -22.94 35.68 38.99
N VAL A 275 -22.54 36.80 39.61
CA VAL A 275 -21.71 36.87 40.83
C VAL A 275 -22.33 36.10 42.02
N ASP A 276 -23.65 35.86 41.99
CA ASP A 276 -24.42 35.11 42.99
C ASP A 276 -24.66 33.62 42.63
N GLY A 277 -24.01 33.10 41.58
CA GLY A 277 -24.13 31.69 41.17
C GLY A 277 -25.46 31.32 40.50
N LYS A 278 -26.26 32.31 40.07
CA LYS A 278 -27.48 32.10 39.29
C LYS A 278 -27.18 32.25 37.80
N LEU A 279 -27.75 31.35 37.00
CA LEU A 279 -27.68 31.38 35.55
C LEU A 279 -28.60 32.50 35.03
N VAL A 280 -28.02 33.47 34.32
CA VAL A 280 -28.73 34.63 33.78
C VAL A 280 -28.54 34.68 32.26
N GLY A 281 -29.64 34.85 31.54
CA GLY A 281 -29.73 34.80 30.08
C GLY A 281 -29.82 33.39 29.50
N GLY A 282 -29.81 33.31 28.17
CA GLY A 282 -29.88 32.04 27.44
C GLY A 282 -31.29 31.64 27.01
N LEU A 283 -31.37 30.77 26.02
CA LEU A 283 -32.64 30.31 25.43
C LEU A 283 -33.55 29.64 26.47
N GLN A 284 -32.97 28.96 27.46
CA GLN A 284 -33.71 28.26 28.51
C GLN A 284 -34.53 29.22 29.38
N GLU A 285 -33.97 30.37 29.75
CA GLU A 285 -34.69 31.39 30.53
C GLU A 285 -35.79 32.08 29.69
N GLU A 286 -35.51 32.36 28.41
CA GLU A 286 -36.50 32.95 27.49
C GLU A 286 -37.72 32.02 27.30
N LEU A 287 -37.48 30.71 27.13
CA LEU A 287 -38.54 29.72 26.99
C LEU A 287 -39.40 29.62 28.26
N ASN A 288 -38.79 29.59 29.44
CA ASN A 288 -39.52 29.57 30.71
C ASN A 288 -40.39 30.83 30.89
N ASN A 289 -39.87 32.00 30.51
CA ASN A 289 -40.63 33.25 30.57
C ASN A 289 -41.81 33.27 29.59
N ARG A 290 -41.64 32.75 28.37
CA ARG A 290 -42.76 32.62 27.40
C ARG A 290 -43.82 31.64 27.87
N GLN A 291 -43.43 30.55 28.53
CA GLN A 291 -44.37 29.57 29.07
C GLN A 291 -45.25 30.18 30.18
N LEU A 292 -44.66 30.96 31.09
CA LEU A 292 -45.39 31.73 32.10
C LEU A 292 -46.37 32.74 31.47
N ALA A 293 -45.98 33.40 30.37
CA ALA A 293 -46.85 34.32 29.65
C ALA A 293 -48.07 33.62 29.02
N LEU A 294 -47.88 32.42 28.45
CA LEU A 294 -48.95 31.62 27.86
C LEU A 294 -49.95 31.11 28.92
N ASP A 295 -49.46 30.66 30.07
CA ASP A 295 -50.31 30.21 31.18
C ASP A 295 -51.18 31.34 31.75
N ASN A 296 -50.66 32.57 31.79
CA ASN A 296 -51.44 33.75 32.19
C ASN A 296 -52.53 34.08 31.16
N PHE A 297 -52.22 34.01 29.86
CA PHE A 297 -53.19 34.25 28.80
C PHE A 297 -54.36 33.24 28.83
N LYS A 298 -54.07 31.97 29.09
CA LYS A 298 -55.10 30.92 29.20
C LYS A 298 -56.12 31.23 30.31
N ARG A 299 -55.63 31.70 31.47
CA ARG A 299 -56.47 32.00 32.65
C ARG A 299 -57.46 33.14 32.42
N GLU A 300 -57.11 34.15 31.62
CA GLU A 300 -58.02 35.26 31.29
C GLU A 300 -59.19 34.83 30.41
N GLN A 301 -58.99 33.87 29.50
CA GLN A 301 -60.05 33.42 28.59
C GLN A 301 -61.12 32.56 29.28
N GLU A 302 -60.72 31.73 30.24
CA GLU A 302 -61.66 30.91 31.03
C GLU A 302 -62.66 31.77 31.82
N LEU A 303 -62.22 32.95 32.30
CA LEU A 303 -63.07 33.88 33.04
C LEU A 303 -64.17 34.51 32.15
N ARG A 304 -63.85 34.84 30.89
CA ARG A 304 -64.82 35.45 29.94
C ARG A 304 -65.96 34.51 29.54
N TYR A 305 -65.69 33.21 29.38
CA TYR A 305 -66.70 32.24 28.96
C TYR A 305 -67.80 32.02 30.02
N LYS A 306 -67.44 32.12 31.30
CA LYS A 306 -68.36 31.85 32.41
C LYS A 306 -69.45 32.92 32.55
N THR A 307 -69.11 34.19 32.29
CA THR A 307 -70.04 35.34 32.45
C THR A 307 -71.11 35.41 31.36
N LEU A 308 -70.84 34.86 30.16
CA LEU A 308 -71.76 34.92 29.03
C LEU A 308 -72.92 33.91 29.14
N ASN A 309 -72.67 32.77 29.78
CA ASN A 309 -73.65 31.67 29.86
C ASN A 309 -74.77 31.96 30.88
N GLU A 310 -74.47 32.67 31.97
CA GLU A 310 -75.45 33.08 33.00
C GLU A 310 -76.50 34.10 32.50
N GLN A 311 -76.21 34.83 31.42
CA GLN A 311 -77.13 35.82 30.85
C GLN A 311 -78.22 35.21 29.94
N ILE A 312 -78.01 34.00 29.42
CA ILE A 312 -78.89 33.37 28.41
C ILE A 312 -80.08 32.61 29.05
N GLU A 313 -79.95 32.09 30.27
CA GLU A 313 -81.00 31.26 30.90
C GLU A 313 -82.23 32.03 31.41
N ASN A 314 -82.13 33.34 31.67
CA ASN A 314 -83.22 34.12 32.30
C ASN A 314 -84.29 34.69 31.33
N LEU A 315 -84.12 34.57 30.01
CA LEU A 315 -85.02 35.22 29.01
C LEU A 315 -85.99 34.27 28.27
N LEU A 316 -86.05 32.99 28.64
CA LEU A 316 -86.73 31.94 27.85
C LEU A 316 -88.29 31.84 27.92
N PRO A 317 -89.02 32.21 29.00
CA PRO A 317 -90.48 31.98 29.04
C PRO A 317 -91.36 33.06 28.40
N GLY A 318 -90.85 34.28 28.17
CA GLY A 318 -91.67 35.42 27.72
C GLY A 318 -91.81 35.56 26.19
N ALA A 319 -90.89 34.99 25.42
CA ALA A 319 -90.80 35.21 23.97
C ALA A 319 -91.82 34.42 23.13
N THR A 320 -92.31 33.28 23.62
CA THR A 320 -93.24 32.38 22.88
C THR A 320 -94.70 32.84 22.90
N SER A 321 -95.18 33.41 24.00
CA SER A 321 -96.57 33.91 24.12
C SER A 321 -96.82 35.17 23.26
N ALA A 322 -95.85 36.08 23.20
CA ALA A 322 -95.93 37.29 22.38
C ALA A 322 -95.94 37.00 20.87
N GLY A 323 -95.26 35.94 20.43
CA GLY A 323 -95.24 35.49 19.02
C GLY A 323 -96.60 35.01 18.53
N LEU A 324 -97.28 34.15 19.29
CA LEU A 324 -98.61 33.60 18.93
C LEU A 324 -99.70 34.67 18.90
N ALA A 325 -99.70 35.61 19.86
CA ALA A 325 -100.64 36.74 19.88
C ALA A 325 -100.53 37.63 18.63
N THR A 326 -99.30 37.83 18.14
CA THR A 326 -99.05 38.65 16.94
C THR A 326 -99.57 37.96 15.67
N ALA A 327 -99.40 36.64 15.56
CA ALA A 327 -99.92 35.85 14.44
C ALA A 327 -101.46 35.87 14.36
N TYR A 328 -102.17 35.70 15.49
CA TYR A 328 -103.64 35.77 15.51
C TYR A 328 -104.18 37.17 15.21
N ARG A 329 -103.49 38.23 15.67
CA ARG A 329 -103.83 39.62 15.31
C ARG A 329 -103.74 39.87 13.80
N ALA A 330 -102.68 39.38 13.17
CA ALA A 330 -102.49 39.50 11.73
C ALA A 330 -103.61 38.78 10.96
N MET A 331 -103.98 37.57 11.40
CA MET A 331 -105.08 36.79 10.80
C MET A 331 -106.45 37.44 11.01
N ARG A 332 -106.73 38.04 12.17
CA ARG A 332 -107.97 38.81 12.41
C ARG A 332 -108.08 40.01 11.47
N LYS A 333 -106.96 40.71 11.23
CA LYS A 333 -106.93 41.91 10.39
C LYS A 333 -107.11 41.59 8.90
N SER A 334 -106.66 40.42 8.44
CA SER A 334 -106.82 40.04 7.02
C SER A 334 -108.29 39.86 6.60
N PHE A 335 -109.20 39.57 7.52
CA PHE A 335 -110.63 39.42 7.22
C PHE A 335 -111.44 40.73 7.17
N SER A 336 -110.91 41.86 7.66
CA SER A 336 -111.68 43.13 7.65
C SER A 336 -111.96 43.65 6.24
N GLU A 337 -111.02 43.46 5.32
CA GLU A 337 -111.13 43.95 3.95
C GLU A 337 -112.14 43.13 3.10
N PRO A 338 -112.10 41.78 3.10
CA PRO A 338 -113.15 40.96 2.49
C PRO A 338 -114.56 41.29 2.99
N ILE A 339 -114.75 41.47 4.31
CA ILE A 339 -116.06 41.82 4.90
C ILE A 339 -116.58 43.12 4.30
N LYS A 340 -115.72 44.14 4.17
CA LYS A 340 -116.10 45.45 3.61
C LYS A 340 -116.44 45.34 2.12
N GLN A 341 -115.66 44.59 1.36
CA GLN A 341 -115.88 44.38 -0.08
C GLN A 341 -117.21 43.65 -0.34
N TYR A 342 -117.47 42.53 0.33
CA TYR A 342 -118.73 41.79 0.16
C TYR A 342 -119.94 42.57 0.70
N SER A 343 -119.78 43.39 1.75
CA SER A 343 -120.82 44.31 2.21
C SER A 343 -121.17 45.34 1.13
N LYS A 344 -120.16 45.93 0.49
CA LYS A 344 -120.38 46.89 -0.60
C LYS A 344 -121.06 46.22 -1.80
N LEU A 345 -120.61 45.02 -2.19
CA LEU A 345 -121.19 44.23 -3.28
C LEU A 345 -122.67 43.91 -3.01
N PHE A 346 -123.03 43.56 -1.78
CA PHE A 346 -124.40 43.32 -1.36
C PHE A 346 -125.29 44.56 -1.52
N TYR A 347 -124.87 45.72 -1.01
CA TYR A 347 -125.65 46.95 -1.13
C TYR A 347 -125.78 47.43 -2.57
N ILE A 348 -124.73 47.29 -3.39
CA ILE A 348 -124.80 47.58 -4.83
C ILE A 348 -125.82 46.65 -5.51
N SER A 349 -125.80 45.36 -5.19
CA SER A 349 -126.75 44.39 -5.78
C SER A 349 -128.20 44.72 -5.42
N ILE A 350 -128.46 45.13 -4.17
CA ILE A 350 -129.79 45.62 -3.76
C ILE A 350 -130.18 46.90 -4.52
N ALA A 351 -129.27 47.86 -4.65
CA ALA A 351 -129.52 49.10 -5.37
C ALA A 351 -129.86 48.84 -6.85
N ILE A 352 -129.13 47.92 -7.50
CA ILE A 352 -129.40 47.50 -8.87
C ILE A 352 -130.79 46.84 -8.97
N LEU A 353 -131.16 45.95 -8.05
CA LEU A 353 -132.50 45.36 -8.02
C LEU A 353 -133.60 46.42 -7.87
N ALA A 354 -133.39 47.42 -7.03
CA ALA A 354 -134.33 48.53 -6.85
C ALA A 354 -134.46 49.38 -8.13
N VAL A 355 -133.35 49.66 -8.81
CA VAL A 355 -133.38 50.39 -10.10
C VAL A 355 -134.06 49.57 -11.19
N ILE A 356 -133.78 48.26 -11.30
CA ILE A 356 -134.46 47.37 -12.25
C ILE A 356 -135.97 47.33 -11.96
N ALA A 357 -136.36 47.22 -10.69
CA ALA A 357 -137.77 47.24 -10.29
C ALA A 357 -138.43 48.57 -10.66
N PHE A 358 -137.75 49.70 -10.45
CA PHE A 358 -138.25 51.03 -10.81
C PHE A 358 -138.36 51.23 -12.33
N ILE A 359 -137.36 50.81 -13.11
CA ILE A 359 -137.44 50.83 -14.58
C ILE A 359 -138.60 49.94 -15.06
N SER A 360 -138.89 48.84 -14.36
CA SER A 360 -139.95 47.92 -14.75
C SER A 360 -141.38 48.48 -14.60
N THR A 361 -141.59 49.62 -13.94
CA THR A 361 -142.92 50.26 -13.88
C THR A 361 -143.21 51.18 -15.08
N ILE A 362 -142.23 51.40 -15.95
CA ILE A 362 -142.33 52.26 -17.13
C ILE A 362 -142.62 51.39 -18.37
N ASP A 363 -143.72 51.68 -19.08
CA ASP A 363 -144.14 50.91 -20.27
C ASP A 363 -143.52 51.47 -21.56
N SER A 364 -143.59 52.79 -21.76
CA SER A 364 -142.89 53.48 -22.86
C SER A 364 -142.65 54.95 -22.56
N ILE A 365 -141.64 55.54 -23.22
CA ILE A 365 -141.23 56.94 -23.09
C ILE A 365 -141.31 57.59 -24.49
N GLY A 366 -142.23 58.54 -24.71
CA GLY A 366 -142.35 59.34 -25.96
C GLY A 366 -143.57 60.30 -26.03
N PHE A 367 -143.42 61.48 -26.67
CA PHE A 367 -144.45 62.55 -26.80
C PHE A 367 -145.65 62.14 -27.69
N PRO A 368 -146.91 62.58 -27.43
CA PRO A 368 -147.32 63.74 -26.63
C PRO A 368 -147.57 63.47 -25.13
N GLU A 369 -147.63 62.22 -24.69
CA GLU A 369 -147.81 61.84 -23.28
C GLU A 369 -146.51 61.29 -22.72
N LEU A 370 -145.79 62.13 -21.96
CA LEU A 370 -144.37 61.96 -21.63
C LEU A 370 -143.98 60.66 -20.89
N ILE A 371 -144.88 59.98 -20.18
CA ILE A 371 -144.64 58.66 -19.57
C ILE A 371 -145.98 57.91 -19.47
N LYS A 372 -146.07 56.70 -20.07
CA LYS A 372 -147.14 55.75 -19.74
C LYS A 372 -146.64 54.74 -18.72
N PHE A 373 -147.25 54.78 -17.55
CA PHE A 373 -147.04 53.77 -16.51
C PHE A 373 -147.87 52.55 -16.85
N VAL A 374 -147.31 51.36 -16.58
CA VAL A 374 -148.00 50.09 -16.81
C VAL A 374 -149.30 50.08 -16.01
N ASP A 375 -150.42 49.75 -16.66
CA ASP A 375 -151.72 49.61 -16.02
C ASP A 375 -151.72 48.39 -15.10
N VAL A 376 -151.74 48.65 -13.78
CA VAL A 376 -151.52 47.65 -12.72
C VAL A 376 -152.78 46.85 -12.36
N THR A 377 -153.86 47.01 -13.12
CA THR A 377 -155.17 46.40 -12.85
C THR A 377 -155.24 44.90 -13.13
N ASN A 378 -154.28 44.34 -13.88
CA ASN A 378 -154.20 42.89 -14.16
C ASN A 378 -152.88 42.28 -13.70
N ILE A 379 -152.95 41.38 -12.69
CA ILE A 379 -151.80 40.61 -12.16
C ILE A 379 -151.07 39.81 -13.26
N SER A 380 -151.79 39.32 -14.26
CA SER A 380 -151.22 38.58 -15.39
C SER A 380 -150.17 39.40 -16.16
N ASN A 381 -150.44 40.69 -16.38
CA ASN A 381 -149.54 41.58 -17.12
C ASN A 381 -148.27 41.91 -16.32
N LEU A 382 -148.39 42.02 -15.00
CA LEU A 382 -147.25 42.24 -14.10
C LEU A 382 -146.32 41.02 -14.07
N LEU A 383 -146.89 39.80 -14.01
CA LEU A 383 -146.14 38.54 -14.01
C LEU A 383 -145.48 38.27 -15.38
N SER A 384 -146.17 38.55 -16.48
CA SER A 384 -145.60 38.43 -17.82
C SER A 384 -144.44 39.42 -18.03
N ASN A 385 -144.56 40.66 -17.53
CA ASN A 385 -143.49 41.66 -17.66
C ASN A 385 -142.27 41.32 -16.77
N LEU A 386 -142.49 40.70 -15.61
CA LEU A 386 -141.41 40.19 -14.75
C LEU A 386 -140.72 38.96 -15.36
N SER A 387 -141.48 38.05 -16.00
CA SER A 387 -140.94 36.77 -16.49
C SER A 387 -139.94 36.96 -17.63
N HIS A 388 -140.16 37.92 -18.52
CA HIS A 388 -139.20 38.26 -19.58
C HIS A 388 -137.89 38.87 -19.05
N LYS A 389 -137.90 39.41 -17.82
CA LYS A 389 -136.73 40.03 -17.17
C LYS A 389 -136.08 39.14 -16.11
N LEU A 390 -136.63 37.95 -15.84
CA LEU A 390 -136.03 36.94 -14.97
C LEU A 390 -134.57 36.62 -15.30
N PRO A 391 -134.15 36.51 -16.59
CA PRO A 391 -132.74 36.26 -16.91
C PRO A 391 -131.78 37.32 -16.39
N VAL A 392 -132.25 38.54 -16.13
CA VAL A 392 -131.45 39.64 -15.58
C VAL A 392 -131.60 39.74 -14.06
N ILE A 393 -132.81 39.52 -13.53
CA ILE A 393 -133.10 39.64 -12.09
C ILE A 393 -132.48 38.47 -11.30
N LEU A 394 -132.57 37.23 -11.80
CA LEU A 394 -132.06 36.03 -11.12
C LEU A 394 -130.55 36.11 -10.83
N PRO A 395 -129.68 36.47 -11.80
CA PRO A 395 -128.25 36.61 -11.53
C PRO A 395 -127.93 37.67 -10.47
N VAL A 396 -128.66 38.80 -10.45
CA VAL A 396 -128.42 39.87 -9.46
C VAL A 396 -128.92 39.46 -8.07
N LEU A 397 -130.07 38.78 -7.98
CA LEU A 397 -130.57 38.20 -6.73
C LEU A 397 -129.59 37.16 -6.17
N TRP A 398 -129.06 36.29 -7.04
CA TRP A 398 -128.05 35.30 -6.65
C TRP A 398 -126.77 35.99 -6.18
N LEU A 399 -126.30 37.04 -6.87
CA LEU A 399 -125.15 37.85 -6.46
C LEU A 399 -125.35 38.48 -5.07
N ALA A 400 -126.53 38.99 -4.78
CA ALA A 400 -126.86 39.54 -3.46
C ALA A 400 -126.81 38.46 -2.37
N LEU A 401 -127.44 37.30 -2.60
CA LEU A 401 -127.41 36.19 -1.64
C LEU A 401 -125.99 35.64 -1.42
N PHE A 402 -125.23 35.50 -2.50
CA PHE A 402 -123.84 35.08 -2.47
C PHE A 402 -122.98 36.06 -1.65
N ALA A 403 -123.08 37.36 -1.93
CA ALA A 403 -122.35 38.40 -1.21
C ALA A 403 -122.68 38.42 0.29
N SER A 404 -123.96 38.22 0.64
CA SER A 404 -124.41 38.17 2.03
C SER A 404 -123.81 36.97 2.78
N LYS A 405 -123.85 35.78 2.19
CA LYS A 405 -123.32 34.56 2.83
C LYS A 405 -121.80 34.65 3.02
N ARG A 406 -121.06 35.04 1.98
CA ARG A 406 -119.60 35.20 2.03
C ARG A 406 -119.15 36.26 3.05
N ARG A 407 -119.95 37.31 3.25
CA ARG A 407 -119.70 38.33 4.28
C ARG A 407 -119.87 37.75 5.69
N ASN A 408 -120.94 37.03 5.97
CA ASN A 408 -121.21 36.45 7.29
C ASN A 408 -120.11 35.46 7.72
N GLU A 409 -119.68 34.60 6.78
CA GLU A 409 -118.59 33.65 7.00
C GLU A 409 -117.28 34.36 7.41
N ALA A 410 -116.92 35.44 6.71
CA ALA A 410 -115.73 36.22 7.02
C ALA A 410 -115.84 36.94 8.38
N GLN A 411 -117.02 37.46 8.76
CA GLN A 411 -117.24 38.08 10.07
C GLN A 411 -117.07 37.09 11.23
N ARG A 412 -117.55 35.85 11.06
CA ARG A 412 -117.42 34.80 12.08
C ARG A 412 -115.97 34.40 12.31
N LEU A 413 -115.22 34.14 11.23
CA LEU A 413 -113.79 33.82 11.31
C LEU A 413 -113.01 34.95 12.00
N GLN A 414 -113.35 36.21 11.70
CA GLN A 414 -112.72 37.35 12.36
C GLN A 414 -112.95 37.37 13.87
N GLN A 415 -114.15 37.02 14.36
CA GLN A 415 -114.46 36.96 15.79
C GLN A 415 -113.71 35.81 16.49
N GLU A 416 -113.55 34.66 15.84
CA GLU A 416 -112.80 33.54 16.40
C GLU A 416 -111.31 33.84 16.57
N TYR A 417 -110.67 34.43 15.55
CA TYR A 417 -109.27 34.85 15.67
C TYR A 417 -109.10 36.00 16.68
N ALA A 418 -110.11 36.85 16.85
CA ALA A 418 -110.09 37.88 17.90
C ALA A 418 -110.07 37.27 19.31
N HIS A 419 -110.85 36.21 19.53
CA HIS A 419 -110.84 35.48 20.80
C HIS A 419 -109.49 34.78 21.04
N LYS A 420 -108.92 34.15 20.01
CA LYS A 420 -107.58 33.52 20.09
C LYS A 420 -106.46 34.52 20.35
N GLU A 421 -106.49 35.70 19.73
CA GLU A 421 -105.55 36.80 20.02
C GLU A 421 -105.62 37.24 21.48
N ALA A 422 -106.83 37.41 22.02
CA ALA A 422 -107.03 37.85 23.40
C ALA A 422 -106.51 36.82 24.42
N LEU A 423 -106.74 35.53 24.18
CA LEU A 423 -106.25 34.45 25.03
C LEU A 423 -104.72 34.35 25.02
N ALA A 424 -104.09 34.47 23.85
CA ALA A 424 -102.63 34.47 23.74
C ALA A 424 -101.98 35.66 24.47
N LYS A 425 -102.56 36.87 24.36
CA LYS A 425 -102.04 38.06 25.06
C LYS A 425 -102.17 37.97 26.58
N SER A 426 -103.25 37.40 27.08
CA SER A 426 -103.51 37.31 28.52
C SER A 426 -102.78 36.14 29.19
N TYR A 427 -102.32 35.15 28.43
CA TYR A 427 -101.64 33.95 28.96
C TYR A 427 -100.44 34.28 29.87
N GLN A 428 -99.55 35.19 29.46
CA GLN A 428 -98.39 35.56 30.28
C GLN A 428 -98.80 36.28 31.57
N SER A 429 -99.84 37.12 31.50
CA SER A 429 -100.37 37.82 32.67
C SER A 429 -101.01 36.83 33.66
N PHE A 430 -101.78 35.85 33.18
CA PHE A 430 -102.35 34.82 34.03
C PHE A 430 -101.29 33.89 34.63
N LYS A 431 -100.27 33.50 33.84
CA LYS A 431 -99.12 32.74 34.34
C LYS A 431 -98.42 33.48 35.49
N ASN A 432 -98.11 34.77 35.30
CA ASN A 432 -97.50 35.58 36.35
C ASN A 432 -98.40 35.76 37.59
N GLN A 433 -99.73 35.87 37.42
CA GLN A 433 -100.67 35.94 38.54
C GLN A 433 -100.76 34.61 39.30
N ILE A 434 -100.70 33.47 38.60
CA ILE A 434 -100.66 32.14 39.22
C ILE A 434 -99.33 31.93 39.96
N ASP A 435 -98.20 32.30 39.35
CA ASP A 435 -96.86 32.20 39.94
C ASP A 435 -96.69 33.09 41.18
N ASN A 436 -97.48 34.14 41.34
CA ASN A 436 -97.45 35.03 42.52
C ASN A 436 -98.45 34.65 43.64
N LEU A 437 -99.29 33.63 43.46
CA LEU A 437 -100.16 33.13 44.54
C LEU A 437 -99.35 32.35 45.60
N GLN A 438 -99.63 32.53 46.88
CA GLN A 438 -98.93 31.79 47.96
C GLN A 438 -99.57 30.42 48.27
N ASP A 439 -100.70 30.09 47.66
CA ASP A 439 -101.50 28.91 47.99
C ASP A 439 -101.09 27.66 47.19
N GLY A 440 -101.19 26.48 47.80
CA GLY A 440 -100.67 25.20 47.30
C GLY A 440 -101.37 24.57 46.09
N LYS A 441 -102.18 25.34 45.36
CA LYS A 441 -102.93 24.89 44.15
C LYS A 441 -102.38 25.43 42.83
N LYS A 442 -101.15 25.97 42.83
CA LYS A 442 -100.47 26.53 41.65
C LYS A 442 -100.42 25.60 40.45
N GLU A 443 -99.97 24.37 40.64
CA GLU A 443 -99.80 23.40 39.54
C GLU A 443 -101.13 23.06 38.86
N GLN A 444 -102.21 22.85 39.64
CA GLN A 444 -103.54 22.59 39.06
C GLN A 444 -104.10 23.77 38.26
N LEU A 445 -103.82 25.02 38.67
CA LEU A 445 -104.26 26.21 37.95
C LEU A 445 -103.44 26.43 36.66
N LEU A 446 -102.13 26.19 36.71
CA LEU A 446 -101.26 26.19 35.54
C LEU A 446 -101.65 25.11 34.52
N GLU A 447 -101.97 23.90 34.98
CA GLU A 447 -102.43 22.79 34.14
C GLU A 447 -103.76 23.14 33.44
N LYS A 448 -104.72 23.72 34.16
CA LYS A 448 -105.97 24.23 33.55
C LYS A 448 -105.73 25.36 32.54
N LEU A 449 -104.81 26.28 32.82
CA LEU A 449 -104.43 27.35 31.90
C LEU A 449 -103.79 26.79 30.62
N LEU A 450 -102.91 25.80 30.76
CA LEU A 450 -102.24 25.13 29.65
C LEU A 450 -103.24 24.36 28.80
N SER A 451 -104.13 23.59 29.43
CA SER A 451 -105.19 22.84 28.77
C SER A 451 -106.11 23.77 27.98
N ALA A 452 -106.60 24.87 28.56
CA ALA A 452 -107.43 25.85 27.86
C ALA A 452 -106.70 26.53 26.68
N ALA A 453 -105.39 26.76 26.80
CA ALA A 453 -104.58 27.31 25.70
C ALA A 453 -104.38 26.30 24.56
N ILE A 454 -104.14 25.03 24.88
CA ILE A 454 -104.00 23.94 23.90
C ILE A 454 -105.33 23.73 23.17
N ASP A 455 -106.46 23.70 23.89
CA ASP A 455 -107.78 23.54 23.29
C ASP A 455 -108.13 24.69 22.33
N ALA A 456 -107.78 25.94 22.69
CA ALA A 456 -108.00 27.10 21.84
C ALA A 456 -107.15 27.08 20.55
N VAL A 457 -105.93 26.52 20.61
CA VAL A 457 -105.07 26.34 19.43
C VAL A 457 -105.57 25.16 18.58
N ALA A 458 -105.99 24.06 19.20
CA ALA A 458 -106.44 22.84 18.53
C ALA A 458 -107.82 22.99 17.86
N ALA A 459 -108.69 23.88 18.35
CA ALA A 459 -109.98 24.17 17.73
C ALA A 459 -109.80 24.77 16.32
N ASN A 460 -110.14 24.00 15.28
CA ASN A 460 -109.96 24.39 13.89
C ASN A 460 -111.00 25.44 13.46
N ALA A 461 -110.57 26.56 12.85
CA ALA A 461 -111.47 27.62 12.38
C ALA A 461 -112.41 27.13 11.25
N SER A 462 -112.07 26.04 10.57
CA SER A 462 -112.91 25.44 9.52
C SER A 462 -114.13 24.70 10.07
N SER A 463 -114.05 24.10 11.26
CA SER A 463 -115.19 23.38 11.86
C SER A 463 -116.33 24.30 12.33
N ALA A 464 -116.08 25.60 12.49
CA ALA A 464 -117.12 26.56 12.77
C ALA A 464 -117.97 26.93 11.54
N LEU A 465 -117.45 26.73 10.32
CA LEU A 465 -118.19 27.00 9.08
C LEU A 465 -119.23 25.92 8.75
N ASP A 466 -119.06 24.68 9.26
CA ASP A 466 -119.84 23.50 8.84
C ASP A 466 -121.03 23.17 9.78
N GLY A 467 -121.37 24.08 10.69
CA GLY A 467 -122.55 23.94 11.56
C GLY A 467 -123.81 24.46 10.88
N LYS A 468 -124.78 23.57 10.59
CA LYS A 468 -126.17 23.91 10.24
C LYS A 468 -126.73 24.98 11.19
N HIS A 469 -126.68 26.23 10.78
CA HIS A 469 -127.43 27.32 11.38
C HIS A 469 -128.41 27.83 10.33
N ASP A 470 -129.71 27.62 10.62
CA ASP A 470 -130.83 28.17 9.87
C ASP A 470 -130.67 29.70 9.80
N GLU A 471 -130.04 30.18 8.72
CA GLU A 471 -130.06 31.58 8.35
C GLU A 471 -131.50 31.95 8.00
N LYS A 472 -132.27 32.38 9.01
CA LYS A 472 -133.58 33.00 8.83
C LYS A 472 -133.39 34.31 8.07
N THR A 473 -133.33 34.22 6.75
CA THR A 473 -133.37 35.39 5.86
C THR A 473 -134.67 36.16 6.09
N PRO A 474 -134.72 37.49 5.83
CA PRO A 474 -135.89 38.34 6.10
C PRO A 474 -137.22 37.83 5.50
N ILE A 475 -137.14 37.01 4.45
CA ILE A 475 -138.27 36.31 3.82
C ILE A 475 -138.98 35.38 4.81
N HIS A 476 -138.22 34.70 5.67
CA HIS A 476 -138.73 33.73 6.64
C HIS A 476 -139.40 34.38 7.86
N LEU A 477 -139.12 35.65 8.14
CA LEU A 477 -139.73 36.44 9.23
C LEU A 477 -140.97 37.23 8.77
N GLY A 478 -141.00 37.68 7.50
CA GLY A 478 -142.12 38.43 6.93
C GLY A 478 -143.32 37.55 6.56
N LEU A 479 -143.08 36.44 5.84
CA LEU A 479 -144.15 35.56 5.34
C LEU A 479 -144.95 34.89 6.47
N GLY A 480 -144.27 34.50 7.55
CA GLY A 480 -144.92 33.88 8.70
C GLY A 480 -145.93 34.80 9.39
N LYS A 481 -145.57 36.07 9.58
CA LYS A 481 -146.49 37.06 10.19
C LYS A 481 -147.61 37.51 9.25
N THR A 482 -147.35 37.58 7.93
CA THR A 482 -148.40 37.91 6.95
C THR A 482 -149.38 36.76 6.74
N LEU A 483 -148.94 35.50 6.81
CA LEU A 483 -149.84 34.35 6.76
C LEU A 483 -150.77 34.31 7.98
N GLU A 484 -150.24 34.53 9.19
CA GLU A 484 -151.05 34.62 10.42
C GLU A 484 -152.08 35.78 10.37
N GLN A 485 -151.72 36.93 9.77
CA GLN A 485 -152.65 38.05 9.60
C GLN A 485 -153.69 37.79 8.49
N LEU A 486 -153.33 37.12 7.40
CA LEU A 486 -154.26 36.71 6.35
C LEU A 486 -155.24 35.63 6.83
N GLU A 487 -154.80 34.70 7.68
CA GLU A 487 -155.69 33.76 8.38
C GLU A 487 -156.69 34.48 9.28
N LYS A 488 -156.25 35.53 10.02
CA LYS A 488 -157.16 36.38 10.81
C LYS A 488 -158.18 37.14 9.95
N ILE A 489 -157.80 37.63 8.77
CA ILE A 489 -158.71 38.34 7.85
C ILE A 489 -159.69 37.36 7.18
N LYS A 490 -159.24 36.14 6.85
CA LYS A 490 -160.12 35.08 6.32
C LYS A 490 -161.12 34.58 7.36
N GLY A 491 -160.75 34.58 8.65
CA GLY A 491 -161.67 34.30 9.76
C GLY A 491 -162.79 35.35 9.94
N ILE A 492 -162.52 36.63 9.64
CA ILE A 492 -163.54 37.69 9.72
C ILE A 492 -164.48 37.66 8.49
N ALA A 493 -163.99 37.21 7.33
CA ALA A 493 -164.78 37.12 6.10
C ALA A 493 -165.71 35.88 6.02
N GLN A 494 -165.64 34.93 6.95
CA GLN A 494 -166.56 33.79 7.04
C GLN A 494 -167.76 34.00 7.97
N PHE A 495 -167.85 35.14 8.68
CA PHE A 495 -169.02 35.48 9.52
C PHE A 495 -170.12 36.27 8.79
N ASN A 496 -170.03 36.43 7.46
CA ASN A 496 -171.05 37.14 6.67
C ASN A 496 -171.54 36.36 5.45
N ASN A 497 -171.45 35.03 5.47
CA ASN A 497 -172.26 34.17 4.61
C ASN A 497 -172.48 32.76 5.21
N LYS A 498 -172.86 32.70 6.49
CA LYS A 498 -174.16 32.16 6.94
C LYS A 498 -174.34 32.36 8.44
#